data_AF-A0A9E2U341-F1
#
_entry.id   AF-A0A9E2U341-F1
#
_cell.length_a   1.000
_cell.length_b   1.000
_cell.length_c   1.000
_cell.angle_alpha   90.00
_cell.angle_beta   90.00
_cell.angle_gamma   90.00
#
_symmetry.space_group_name_H-M   'P 1'
#
loop_
_entity.id
_entity.type
_entity.pdbx_description
1 polymer ?
#
loop_
_entity_poly.entity_id
_entity_poly.type
_entity_poly.pdbx_seq_one_letter_code
_entity_poly.pdbx_strand_id
1 'polypeptide(L)'
;DANEFIRRFLIHVLPDGFHRIRHYGLFANANRANNIALARRLLAVPDPTPSSRASDHAENGRDDEDWNACPCCGGRMIIVEAFEPGCQPRFWPVPSIWLDSS
;
A
#
# COMPACT_ATOMS: atom_id res chain seq x y z
N ASP A 1 5.79 24.69 25.64
CA ASP A 1 6.71 23.64 26.09
C ASP A 1 6.12 22.24 26.23
N ALA A 2 5.31 21.89 27.24
CA ALA A 2 4.89 20.48 27.41
C ALA A 2 3.85 19.98 26.37
N ASN A 3 2.84 20.79 26.04
CA ASN A 3 1.79 20.37 25.09
C ASN A 3 2.32 20.16 23.66
N GLU A 4 3.26 21.01 23.23
CA GLU A 4 3.91 20.89 21.92
C GLU A 4 4.73 19.59 21.83
N PHE A 5 5.42 19.21 22.92
CA PHE A 5 6.17 17.96 23.01
C PHE A 5 5.25 16.74 22.92
N ILE A 6 4.16 16.71 23.70
CA ILE A 6 3.18 15.61 23.69
C ILE A 6 2.57 15.47 22.29
N ARG A 7 2.20 16.59 21.64
CA ARG A 7 1.67 16.58 20.27
C ARG A 7 2.65 15.97 19.28
N ARG A 8 3.92 16.37 19.30
CA ARG A 8 4.95 15.83 18.39
C ARG A 8 5.25 14.36 18.68
N PHE A 9 5.29 13.97 19.95
CA PHE A 9 5.52 12.59 20.37
C PHE A 9 4.41 11.67 19.86
N LEU A 10 3.14 12.05 20.03
CA LEU A 10 2.00 11.23 19.59
C LEU A 10 1.92 11.05 18.07
N ILE A 11 2.44 11.98 17.26
CA ILE A 11 2.52 11.83 15.79
C ILE A 11 3.53 10.72 15.39
N HIS A 12 4.49 10.40 16.27
CA HIS A 12 5.53 9.40 15.99
C HIS A 12 5.17 8.00 16.52
N VAL A 13 4.14 7.90 17.36
CA VAL A 13 3.63 6.63 17.86
C VAL A 13 2.62 6.09 16.86
N LEU A 14 2.83 4.85 16.42
CA LEU A 14 1.91 4.18 15.52
C LEU A 14 0.59 3.88 16.26
N PRO A 15 -0.57 4.33 15.77
CA PRO A 15 -1.85 4.03 16.40
C PRO A 15 -2.10 2.52 16.48
N ASP A 16 -2.90 2.10 17.44
CA ASP A 16 -3.24 0.70 17.60
C ASP A 16 -3.96 0.14 16.36
N GLY A 17 -3.71 -1.13 16.04
CA GLY A 17 -4.20 -1.78 14.83
C GLY A 17 -3.44 -1.42 13.53
N PHE A 18 -2.45 -0.53 13.57
CA PHE A 18 -1.58 -0.26 12.42
C PHE A 18 -0.25 -1.03 12.55
N HIS A 19 0.23 -1.56 11.43
CA HIS A 19 1.54 -2.21 11.36
C HIS A 19 2.53 -1.37 10.59
N ARG A 20 3.74 -1.21 11.14
CA ARG A 20 4.84 -0.53 10.46
C ARG A 20 5.39 -1.42 9.36
N ILE A 21 5.07 -1.11 8.10
CA ILE A 21 5.66 -1.80 6.95
C ILE A 21 7.14 -1.45 6.85
N ARG A 22 7.98 -2.47 6.82
CA ARG A 22 9.42 -2.34 6.60
C ARG A 22 9.72 -2.75 5.16
N HIS A 23 10.24 -1.81 4.38
CA HIS A 23 10.68 -2.09 3.01
C HIS A 23 12.12 -2.62 3.03
N TYR A 24 12.33 -3.77 2.38
CA TYR A 24 13.64 -4.38 2.16
C TYR A 24 13.93 -4.47 0.65
N GLY A 25 15.19 -4.73 0.31
CA GLY A 25 15.61 -4.89 -1.09
C GLY A 25 15.45 -3.62 -1.92
N LEU A 26 14.70 -3.71 -3.02
CA LEU A 26 14.55 -2.63 -4.00
C LEU A 26 14.07 -1.31 -3.38
N PHE A 27 13.12 -1.38 -2.45
CA PHE A 27 12.52 -0.22 -1.80
C PHE A 27 13.15 0.15 -0.44
N ALA A 28 14.26 -0.48 -0.07
CA ALA A 28 14.98 -0.13 1.16
C ALA A 28 15.50 1.32 1.09
N ASN A 29 15.17 2.15 2.08
CA ASN A 29 15.36 3.61 2.00
C ASN A 29 16.81 4.03 1.67
N ALA A 30 17.81 3.33 2.21
CA ALA A 30 19.23 3.63 1.98
C ALA A 30 19.63 3.60 0.49
N ASN A 31 19.08 2.65 -0.29
CA ASN A 31 19.43 2.46 -1.69
C ASN A 31 18.24 2.68 -2.64
N ARG A 32 17.09 3.11 -2.13
CA ARG A 32 15.82 3.20 -2.89
C ARG A 32 15.98 4.02 -4.17
N ALA A 33 16.61 5.20 -4.10
CA ALA A 33 16.78 6.06 -5.26
C ALA A 33 17.63 5.39 -6.36
N ASN A 34 18.77 4.81 -5.98
CA ASN A 34 19.68 4.13 -6.90
C ASN A 34 19.04 2.88 -7.52
N ASN A 35 18.37 2.09 -6.69
CA ASN A 35 17.68 0.87 -7.10
C ASN A 35 16.54 1.16 -8.10
N ILE A 36 15.74 2.20 -7.85
CA ILE A 36 14.67 2.61 -8.76
C ILE A 36 15.24 3.11 -10.09
N ALA A 37 16.31 3.93 -10.05
CA ALA A 37 16.97 4.41 -11.27
C ALA A 37 17.54 3.23 -12.09
N LEU A 38 18.16 2.26 -11.43
CA LEU A 38 18.67 1.04 -12.08
C LEU A 38 17.54 0.24 -12.73
N ALA A 39 16.43 0.02 -12.01
CA ALA A 39 15.27 -0.71 -12.54
C ALA A 39 14.69 -0.04 -13.79
N ARG A 40 14.57 1.30 -13.80
CA ARG A 40 14.10 2.04 -14.99
C ARG A 40 15.00 1.85 -16.20
N ARG A 41 16.32 1.93 -16.00
CA ARG A 41 17.30 1.69 -17.09
C ARG A 41 17.16 0.29 -17.66
N LEU A 42 17.03 -0.72 -16.80
CA LEU A 42 16.88 -2.11 -17.24
C LEU A 42 15.56 -2.35 -17.98
N LEU A 43 14.50 -1.64 -17.61
CA LEU A 43 13.19 -1.71 -18.27
C LEU A 43 13.06 -0.77 -19.47
N ALA A 44 14.12 -0.03 -19.84
CA ALA A 44 14.09 1.00 -20.89
C ALA A 44 12.96 2.05 -20.72
N VAL A 45 12.62 2.38 -19.47
CA VAL A 45 11.59 3.35 -19.12
C VAL A 45 12.24 4.74 -18.95
N PRO A 46 11.66 5.82 -19.51
CA PRO A 46 12.19 7.17 -19.35
C PRO A 46 12.20 7.61 -17.88
N ASP A 47 13.16 8.47 -17.53
CA ASP A 47 13.24 9.05 -16.20
C ASP A 47 12.02 9.95 -15.90
N PRO A 48 11.51 9.93 -14.66
CA PRO A 48 10.36 10.74 -14.30
C PRO A 48 10.74 12.21 -14.37
N THR A 49 9.90 13.01 -15.01
CA THR A 49 9.94 14.46 -14.88
C THR A 49 9.77 14.83 -13.40
N PRO A 50 10.55 15.78 -12.86
CA PRO A 50 10.40 16.20 -11.48
C PRO A 50 9.03 16.86 -11.31
N SER A 51 8.05 16.13 -10.78
CA SER A 51 6.81 16.74 -10.34
C SER A 51 7.07 17.46 -9.02
N SER A 52 6.74 18.75 -8.97
CA SER A 52 6.64 19.47 -7.70
C SER A 52 5.66 18.71 -6.81
N ARG A 53 6.07 18.37 -5.59
CA ARG A 53 5.26 17.71 -4.56
C ARG A 53 3.88 18.36 -4.43
N ALA A 54 2.91 17.87 -5.19
CA ALA A 54 1.51 18.12 -4.95
C ALA A 54 1.06 17.00 -4.02
N SER A 55 0.52 17.39 -2.88
CA SER A 55 -0.14 16.53 -1.91
C SER A 55 -0.99 15.47 -2.59
N ASP A 56 -0.69 14.20 -2.30
CA ASP A 56 -1.44 13.01 -2.70
C ASP A 56 -2.80 13.01 -1.98
N HIS A 57 -3.69 13.93 -2.37
CA HIS A 57 -5.13 13.80 -2.22
C HIS A 57 -5.69 13.58 -3.62
N ALA A 58 -5.34 12.45 -4.23
CA ALA A 58 -6.04 11.98 -5.42
C ALA A 58 -7.28 11.21 -4.91
N GLU A 59 -8.42 11.87 -5.02
CA GLU A 59 -9.74 11.28 -4.93
C GLU A 59 -9.78 10.06 -5.86
N ASN A 60 -9.90 8.87 -5.28
CA ASN A 60 -10.03 7.62 -6.02
C ASN A 60 -11.44 7.51 -6.61
N GLY A 61 -11.71 8.30 -7.65
CA GLY A 61 -12.81 8.08 -8.58
C GLY A 61 -12.23 7.60 -9.90
N ARG A 62 -11.84 6.33 -9.99
CA ARG A 62 -11.50 5.71 -11.28
C ARG A 62 -12.50 4.59 -11.55
N ASP A 63 -13.57 4.95 -12.24
CA ASP A 63 -14.43 4.02 -12.96
C ASP A 63 -13.68 3.51 -14.21
N ASP A 64 -12.52 2.89 -14.03
CA ASP A 64 -11.80 2.20 -15.11
C ASP A 64 -12.39 0.79 -15.24
N GLU A 65 -13.36 0.65 -16.14
CA GLU A 65 -14.13 -0.58 -16.41
C GLU A 65 -13.27 -1.83 -16.73
N ASP A 66 -12.01 -1.63 -17.13
CA ASP A 66 -11.08 -2.69 -17.53
C ASP A 66 -10.37 -3.39 -16.35
N TRP A 67 -10.28 -2.78 -15.17
CA TRP A 67 -9.56 -3.39 -14.03
C TRP A 67 -10.31 -4.58 -13.40
N ASN A 68 -11.56 -4.79 -13.81
CA ASN A 68 -12.44 -5.82 -13.30
C ASN A 68 -12.38 -7.13 -14.11
N ALA A 69 -11.43 -7.29 -15.04
CA ALA A 69 -11.23 -8.53 -15.77
C ALA A 69 -10.18 -9.43 -15.09
N CYS A 70 -10.52 -10.69 -14.85
CA CYS A 70 -9.62 -11.68 -14.31
C CYS A 70 -8.46 -11.94 -15.30
N PRO A 71 -7.18 -11.76 -14.92
CA PRO A 71 -6.06 -11.93 -15.83
C PRO A 71 -5.84 -13.40 -16.27
N CYS A 72 -6.51 -14.37 -15.64
CA CYS A 72 -6.42 -15.78 -15.98
C CYS A 72 -7.46 -16.22 -17.02
N CYS A 73 -8.70 -15.72 -16.92
CA CYS A 73 -9.82 -16.21 -17.73
C CYS A 73 -10.68 -15.11 -18.36
N GLY A 74 -10.36 -13.84 -18.13
CA GLY A 74 -11.18 -12.70 -18.59
C GLY A 74 -12.52 -12.55 -17.86
N GLY A 75 -12.81 -13.38 -16.86
CA GLY A 75 -14.05 -13.32 -16.09
C GLY A 75 -14.18 -12.04 -15.26
N ARG A 76 -15.41 -11.59 -15.02
CA ARG A 76 -15.68 -10.37 -14.24
C ARG A 76 -15.37 -10.59 -12.76
N MET A 77 -14.44 -9.81 -12.22
CA MET A 77 -14.17 -9.69 -10.79
C MET A 77 -15.23 -8.79 -10.14
N ILE A 78 -15.67 -9.16 -8.93
CA ILE A 78 -16.70 -8.44 -8.17
C ILE A 78 -16.06 -7.99 -6.85
N ILE A 79 -16.20 -6.71 -6.52
CA ILE A 79 -15.79 -6.18 -5.22
C ILE A 79 -16.76 -6.71 -4.16
N VAL A 80 -16.29 -7.59 -3.29
CA VAL A 80 -17.10 -8.16 -2.21
C VAL A 80 -17.22 -7.20 -1.02
N GLU A 81 -16.23 -6.33 -0.83
CA GLU A 81 -16.20 -5.34 0.23
C GLU A 81 -15.21 -4.21 -0.08
N ALA A 82 -15.57 -2.97 0.26
CA ALA A 82 -14.70 -1.81 0.24
C ALA A 82 -14.70 -1.16 1.62
N PHE A 83 -13.53 -0.67 2.06
CA PHE A 83 -13.36 -0.07 3.38
C PHE A 83 -12.90 1.36 3.26
N GLU A 84 -13.48 2.25 4.06
CA GLU A 84 -12.98 3.61 4.21
C GLU A 84 -11.60 3.61 4.89
N PRO A 85 -10.75 4.63 4.65
CA PRO A 85 -9.48 4.76 5.33
C PRO A 85 -9.64 4.71 6.86
N GLY A 86 -8.99 3.75 7.50
CA GLY A 86 -9.06 3.55 8.95
C GLY A 86 -10.14 2.56 9.42
N CYS A 87 -11.01 2.07 8.54
CA CYS A 87 -11.89 0.96 8.85
C CYS A 87 -11.13 -0.38 8.73
N GLN A 88 -11.26 -1.23 9.75
CA GLN A 88 -10.74 -2.58 9.68
C GLN A 88 -11.68 -3.48 8.88
N PRO A 89 -11.15 -4.49 8.17
CA PRO A 89 -11.97 -5.51 7.56
C PRO A 89 -12.89 -6.13 8.59
N ARG A 90 -14.17 -6.37 8.23
CA ARG A 90 -15.00 -7.24 9.05
C ARG A 90 -14.33 -8.60 9.07
N PHE A 91 -13.90 -9.03 10.25
CA PHE A 91 -13.16 -10.27 10.45
C PHE A 91 -13.95 -11.42 9.83
N TRP A 92 -13.53 -11.93 8.67
CA TRP A 92 -14.06 -13.20 8.18
C TRP A 92 -13.46 -14.27 9.09
N PRO A 93 -14.26 -15.05 9.83
CA PRO A 93 -13.72 -16.19 10.52
C PRO A 93 -13.15 -17.13 9.45
N VAL A 94 -11.83 -17.24 9.38
CA VAL A 94 -11.20 -18.34 8.65
C VAL A 94 -11.76 -19.63 9.26
N PRO A 95 -12.39 -20.53 8.47
CA PRO A 95 -12.71 -21.85 8.97
C PRO A 95 -11.38 -22.49 9.35
N SER A 96 -11.23 -22.87 10.61
CA SER A 96 -10.06 -23.56 11.12
C SER A 96 -9.89 -24.88 10.38
N ILE A 97 -9.10 -24.88 9.30
CA ILE A 97 -8.67 -26.11 8.65
C ILE A 97 -7.52 -26.68 9.50
N TRP A 98 -7.86 -27.62 10.37
CA TRP A 98 -6.88 -28.44 11.07
C TRP A 98 -6.21 -29.34 10.01
N LEU A 99 -4.98 -29.02 9.61
CA LEU A 99 -4.10 -29.98 8.95
C LEU A 99 -3.48 -30.85 10.04
N ASP A 100 -3.98 -32.06 10.21
CA ASP A 100 -3.25 -33.10 10.91
C ASP A 100 -2.11 -33.58 10.00
N SER A 101 -0.92 -33.72 10.56
CA SER A 101 0.24 -34.27 9.89
C SER A 101 0.90 -35.23 10.86
N SER A 102 0.36 -36.45 10.93
CA SER A 102 1.04 -37.71 11.25
C SER A 102 0.16 -38.89 10.87
#